data_AF-A0A529LIG9-F1
#
_entry.id   AF-A0A529LIG9-F1
#
_cell.length_a   1.000
_cell.length_b   1.000
_cell.length_c   1.000
_cell.angle_alpha   90.00
_cell.angle_beta   90.00
_cell.angle_gamma   90.00
#
_symmetry.space_group_name_H-M   'P 1'
#
loop_
_entity.id
_entity.type
_entity.pdbx_description
1 polymer ?
#
loop_
_entity_poly.entity_id
_entity_poly.type
_entity_poly.pdbx_seq_one_letter_code
_entity_poly.pdbx_strand_id
1 'polypeptide(L)'
;FQRLEALVDSAGVDDIEEATALLRRFKGRSREVAAAIDEFMLDFMTLVFVVENGEAGFEKPVRKLARTRLSKLERLVTVMAEEKPASGAGLSL
;
A
#
# COMPACT_ATOMS: atom_id res chain seq x y z
N PHE A 1 -0.50 3.93 8.07
CA PHE A 1 -1.04 3.90 6.70
C PHE A 1 -1.69 5.22 6.32
N GLN A 2 -2.24 5.99 7.28
CA GLN A 2 -2.62 7.42 7.19
C GLN A 2 -1.97 8.26 6.09
N ARG A 3 -0.63 8.31 5.99
CA ARG A 3 0.01 9.10 4.92
C ARG A 3 -0.31 8.58 3.51
N LEU A 4 -0.29 7.26 3.30
CA LEU A 4 -0.71 6.64 2.03
C LEU A 4 -2.20 6.87 1.76
N GLU A 5 -3.04 6.88 2.78
CA GLU A 5 -4.47 7.21 2.64
C GLU A 5 -4.66 8.65 2.17
N ALA A 6 -3.90 9.59 2.75
CA ALA A 6 -3.91 10.99 2.31
C ALA A 6 -3.45 11.16 0.85
N LEU A 7 -2.43 10.41 0.42
CA LEU A 7 -1.99 10.41 -0.98
C LEU A 7 -3.06 9.84 -1.93
N VAL A 8 -3.79 8.80 -1.50
CA VAL A 8 -4.95 8.30 -2.24
C VAL A 8 -6.08 9.33 -2.28
N ASP A 9 -6.19 10.22 -1.29
CA ASP A 9 -7.18 11.29 -1.21
C ASP A 9 -6.82 12.50 -2.10
N SER A 10 -5.54 12.88 -2.19
CA SER A 10 -5.08 13.94 -3.09
C SER A 10 -4.94 13.47 -4.54
N ALA A 11 -4.36 12.30 -4.77
CA ALA A 11 -4.15 11.68 -6.07
C ALA A 11 -3.47 12.60 -7.11
N GLY A 12 -2.47 13.38 -6.67
CA GLY A 12 -1.61 14.18 -7.53
C GLY A 12 -0.45 13.38 -8.15
N VAL A 13 0.18 13.95 -9.18
CA VAL A 13 1.34 13.35 -9.88
C VAL A 13 2.48 13.03 -8.93
N ASP A 14 2.83 14.01 -8.10
CA ASP A 14 3.96 13.92 -7.18
C ASP A 14 3.71 12.88 -6.06
N ASP A 15 2.45 12.51 -5.84
CA ASP A 15 2.07 11.55 -4.80
C ASP A 15 2.53 10.13 -5.14
N ILE A 16 2.76 9.79 -6.42
CA ILE A 16 3.27 8.47 -6.85
C ILE A 16 4.68 8.25 -6.31
N GLU A 17 5.55 9.26 -6.40
CA GLU A 17 6.91 9.18 -5.90
C GLU A 17 6.94 9.06 -4.38
N GLU A 18 6.09 9.84 -3.69
CA GLU A 18 5.98 9.78 -2.24
C GLU A 18 5.45 8.42 -1.77
N ALA A 19 4.40 7.89 -2.41
CA ALA A 19 3.87 6.56 -2.12
C ALA A 19 4.93 5.48 -2.31
N THR A 20 5.68 5.56 -3.41
CA THR A 20 6.80 4.65 -3.69
C THR A 20 7.85 4.71 -2.57
N ALA A 21 8.23 5.90 -2.12
CA ALA A 21 9.19 6.09 -1.03
C ALA A 21 8.68 5.48 0.28
N LEU A 22 7.42 5.73 0.65
CA LEU A 22 6.78 5.19 1.85
C LEU A 22 6.68 3.66 1.84
N LEU A 23 6.50 3.04 0.66
CA LEU A 23 6.36 1.59 0.52
C LEU A 23 7.69 0.85 0.48
N ARG A 24 8.82 1.53 0.25
CA ARG A 24 10.16 0.91 0.27
C ARG A 24 10.45 0.17 1.58
N ARG A 25 9.91 0.62 2.71
CA ARG A 25 10.06 -0.04 4.03
C ARG A 25 9.45 -1.45 4.12
N PHE A 26 8.61 -1.82 3.15
CA PHE A 26 7.98 -3.14 3.07
C PHE A 26 8.62 -4.05 2.01
N LYS A 27 9.57 -3.54 1.21
CA LYS A 27 10.29 -4.35 0.23
C LYS A 27 11.02 -5.51 0.92
N GLY A 28 10.96 -6.68 0.31
CA GLY A 28 11.65 -7.89 0.78
C GLY A 28 10.99 -8.61 1.96
N ARG A 29 9.82 -8.17 2.45
CA ARG A 29 9.11 -8.85 3.55
C ARG A 29 8.57 -10.22 3.15
N SER A 30 7.85 -10.31 2.04
CA SER A 30 7.37 -11.56 1.44
C SER A 30 6.95 -11.33 -0.01
N ARG A 31 6.72 -12.43 -0.76
CA ARG A 31 6.20 -12.35 -2.13
C ARG A 31 4.78 -11.78 -2.16
N GLU A 32 3.98 -12.12 -1.16
CA GLU A 32 2.60 -11.68 -1.01
C GLU A 32 2.52 -10.17 -0.73
N VAL A 33 3.42 -9.65 0.11
CA VAL A 33 3.53 -8.20 0.37
C VAL A 33 4.02 -7.48 -0.88
N ALA A 34 5.00 -8.01 -1.61
CA ALA A 34 5.45 -7.42 -2.87
C ALA A 34 4.31 -7.33 -3.90
N ALA A 35 3.56 -8.41 -4.09
CA ALA A 35 2.40 -8.42 -4.98
C ALA A 35 1.32 -7.43 -4.53
N ALA A 36 1.04 -7.32 -3.24
CA ALA A 36 0.06 -6.36 -2.72
C ALA A 36 0.50 -4.90 -2.90
N ILE A 37 1.81 -4.62 -2.84
CA ILE A 37 2.39 -3.31 -3.15
C ILE A 37 2.19 -3.00 -4.64
N ASP A 38 2.52 -3.93 -5.53
CA ASP A 38 2.39 -3.73 -6.97
C ASP A 38 0.91 -3.52 -7.38
N GLU A 39 -0.01 -4.33 -6.83
CA GLU A 39 -1.45 -4.16 -7.03
C GLU A 39 -1.94 -2.79 -6.56
N PHE A 40 -1.52 -2.35 -5.37
CA PHE A 40 -1.88 -1.03 -4.85
C PHE A 40 -1.34 0.10 -5.74
N MET A 41 -0.06 0.03 -6.13
CA MET A 41 0.56 1.06 -6.95
C MET A 41 -0.08 1.16 -8.34
N LEU A 42 -0.48 0.04 -8.95
CA LEU A 42 -1.19 0.04 -10.23
C LEU A 42 -2.55 0.77 -10.13
N ASP A 43 -3.35 0.45 -9.11
CA ASP A 43 -4.64 1.12 -8.89
C ASP A 43 -4.45 2.60 -8.53
N PHE A 44 -3.38 2.94 -7.79
CA PHE A 44 -3.08 4.32 -7.41
C PHE A 44 -2.59 5.16 -8.60
N MET A 45 -1.69 4.65 -9.44
CA MET A 45 -1.28 5.32 -10.69
C MET A 45 -2.47 5.51 -11.63
N THR A 46 -3.37 4.54 -11.70
CA THR A 46 -4.62 4.67 -12.46
C THR A 46 -5.50 5.77 -11.90
N LEU A 47 -5.60 5.91 -10.57
CA LEU A 47 -6.33 7.00 -9.93
C LEU A 47 -5.75 8.36 -10.28
N VAL A 48 -4.44 8.52 -10.17
CA VAL A 48 -3.73 9.76 -10.51
C VAL A 48 -4.01 10.12 -11.96
N PHE A 49 -3.85 9.17 -12.89
CA PHE A 49 -4.17 9.39 -14.30
C PHE A 49 -5.62 9.88 -14.52
N VAL A 50 -6.60 9.25 -13.86
CA VAL A 50 -8.01 9.63 -13.96
C VAL A 50 -8.27 11.05 -13.44
N VAL A 51 -7.66 11.40 -12.29
CA VAL A 51 -7.78 12.74 -11.68
C VAL A 51 -7.15 13.80 -12.56
N GLU A 52 -5.94 13.55 -13.05
CA GLU A 52 -5.21 14.49 -13.92
C GLU A 52 -5.93 14.78 -15.23
N ASN A 53 -6.54 13.76 -15.84
CA ASN A 53 -7.25 13.90 -17.10
C ASN A 53 -8.69 14.41 -16.94
N GLY A 54 -9.14 14.69 -15.72
CA GLY A 54 -10.48 15.20 -15.46
C GLY A 54 -11.60 14.18 -15.71
N GLU A 55 -11.28 12.89 -15.68
CA GLU A 55 -12.20 11.78 -15.93
C GLU A 55 -13.08 11.49 -14.69
N ALA A 56 -13.84 12.50 -14.26
CA ALA A 56 -14.58 12.49 -12.99
C ALA A 56 -15.56 11.30 -12.82
N GLY A 57 -16.06 10.74 -13.93
CA GLY A 57 -16.91 9.54 -13.92
C GLY A 57 -16.22 8.28 -13.37
N PHE A 58 -14.89 8.21 -13.48
CA PHE A 58 -14.09 7.08 -13.04
C PHE A 58 -13.34 7.32 -11.72
N GLU A 59 -13.25 8.58 -11.26
CA GLU A 59 -12.48 8.92 -10.06
C GLU A 59 -12.96 8.13 -8.83
N LYS A 60 -14.25 8.23 -8.50
CA LYS A 60 -14.82 7.55 -7.33
C LYS A 60 -14.62 6.03 -7.33
N PRO A 61 -14.93 5.29 -8.42
CA PRO A 61 -14.70 3.85 -8.44
C PRO A 61 -13.21 3.48 -8.35
N VAL A 62 -12.31 4.18 -9.04
CA VAL A 62 -10.87 3.89 -8.99
C VAL A 62 -10.29 4.22 -7.61
N ARG A 63 -10.73 5.32 -6.99
CA ARG A 63 -10.35 5.68 -5.62
C ARG A 63 -10.76 4.59 -4.62
N LYS A 64 -11.94 4.00 -4.79
CA LYS A 64 -12.39 2.87 -3.98
C LYS A 64 -11.51 1.64 -4.19
N LEU A 65 -11.06 1.36 -5.42
CA LEU A 65 -10.14 0.25 -5.72
C LEU A 65 -8.80 0.45 -5.01
N ALA A 66 -8.17 1.62 -5.18
CA ALA A 66 -6.89 1.96 -4.53
C ALA A 66 -6.98 1.83 -3.00
N ARG A 67 -8.05 2.35 -2.37
CA ARG A 67 -8.28 2.17 -0.92
C ARG A 67 -8.43 0.71 -0.53
N THR A 68 -9.15 -0.09 -1.32
CA THR A 68 -9.33 -1.53 -1.04
C THR A 68 -8.00 -2.28 -1.08
N ARG A 69 -7.14 -2.01 -2.07
CA ARG A 69 -5.79 -2.58 -2.14
C ARG A 69 -4.90 -2.11 -1.00
N LEU A 70 -4.99 -0.83 -0.62
CA LEU A 70 -4.24 -0.28 0.51
C LEU A 70 -4.60 -0.98 1.82
N SER A 71 -5.91 -1.19 2.08
CA SER A 71 -6.37 -1.93 3.26
C SER A 71 -5.91 -3.40 3.25
N LYS A 72 -5.88 -4.06 2.08
CA LYS A 72 -5.32 -5.41 1.95
C LYS A 72 -3.83 -5.42 2.31
N LEU A 73 -3.06 -4.46 1.80
CA LEU A 73 -1.64 -4.32 2.11
C LEU A 73 -1.42 -4.08 3.61
N GLU A 74 -2.19 -3.19 4.23
CA GLU A 74 -2.11 -2.92 5.68
C GLU A 74 -2.31 -4.18 6.52
N ARG A 75 -3.34 -4.97 6.19
CA ARG A 75 -3.59 -6.25 6.88
C ARG A 75 -2.44 -7.22 6.73
N LEU A 76 -1.92 -7.40 5.52
CA LEU A 76 -0.80 -8.31 5.27
C LEU A 76 0.44 -7.93 6.07
N VAL A 77 0.80 -6.65 6.09
CA VAL A 77 2.00 -6.20 6.82
C VAL A 77 1.82 -6.19 8.34
N THR A 78 0.58 -6.13 8.83
CA THR A 78 0.24 -6.17 10.26
C THR A 78 0.25 -7.60 10.79
N VAL A 79 -0.41 -8.54 10.09
CA VAL A 79 -0.42 -9.97 10.46
C VAL A 79 1.00 -10.53 10.52
N MET A 80 1.84 -10.21 9.54
CA MET A 80 3.25 -10.63 9.54
C MET A 80 4.09 -10.03 10.69
N ALA A 81 3.66 -8.90 11.27
CA ALA A 81 4.36 -8.31 12.42
C ALA A 81 4.04 -9.08 13.73
N GLU A 82 2.86 -9.69 13.81
CA GLU A 82 2.40 -10.48 14.96
C GLU A 82 2.95 -11.92 14.95
N GLU A 83 3.28 -12.46 13.77
CA GLU A 83 3.81 -13.84 13.61
C GLU A 83 5.29 -14.02 13.97
N LYS A 84 6.04 -12.97 14.32
CA LYS A 84 7.42 -13.12 14.78
C LYS A 84 7.42 -13.77 16.18
N PRO A 85 7.87 -15.02 16.37
CA PRO A 85 7.91 -15.61 17.69
C PRO A 85 8.95 -14.88 18.55
N ALA A 86 8.65 -14.74 19.84
CA ALA A 86 9.62 -14.45 20.88
C ALA A 86 10.60 -15.64 20.99
N SER A 87 11.47 -15.83 20.00
CA SER A 87 12.60 -16.74 20.11
C SER A 87 13.68 -16.02 20.90
N GLY A 88 13.60 -16.20 22.22
CA GLY A 88 14.45 -15.57 23.21
C GLY A 88 14.31 -16.25 24.56
N ALA A 89 14.34 -17.58 24.58
CA ALA A 89 14.66 -18.33 25.80
C ALA A 89 15.37 -19.61 25.37
N GLY A 90 16.70 -19.51 25.27
CA GLY A 90 17.54 -20.68 25.30
C GLY A 90 17.29 -21.40 26.62
N LEU A 91 16.94 -22.67 26.53
CA LEU A 91 17.13 -23.62 27.62
C LEU A 91 18.20 -24.60 27.12
N SER A 92 19.44 -24.21 27.37
CA SER A 92 20.47 -25.21 27.66
C SER A 92 20.20 -25.72 29.07
N LEU A 93 19.83 -26.98 29.18
CA LEU A 93 20.47 -28.03 30.00
C LEU A 93 19.64 -29.31 29.90
#